data_AF-A0A4R3UCN9-F1
#
_entry.id   AF-A0A4R3UCN9-F1
#
_cell.length_a   1.000
_cell.length_b   1.000
_cell.length_c   1.000
_cell.angle_alpha   90.00
_cell.angle_beta   90.00
_cell.angle_gamma   90.00
#
_symmetry.space_group_name_H-M   'P 1'
#
loop_
_entity.id
_entity.type
_entity.pdbx_description
1 polymer ?
#
loop_
_entity_poly.entity_id
_entity_poly.type
_entity_poly.pdbx_seq_one_letter_code
_entity_poly.pdbx_strand_id
1 'polypeptide(L)'
;MSVRLRSRLAQRLDGEIAAVAAMPPRAAVLQAQRAILWLRHGRDAEAREELDRLHARALVHPRVELAAWLHLAQGLMAYFGAFSGFGGGARERVRRARVMAAAAGLTPLRALADAWLAQMDFVGRDIDGLITHAQAALAALQPDDHGAAYRVATALASAWSLAGGEAAASPWYAWARQHAIAEGDDAGMAALLYNQTQMRALRIRHAALAGEPGEAPAVLLGVESVGHFDDAVGGSARGDLTPLLRAQLMTAQGDYAEAAALLQAQLPAAMAAGLARLGGSLLADLAWCWANTGEPARARALADQAALEVLAEDQPSCDIDERAALHARLAQVYARLHEDGLAAAQADAAAAAWAEDAAQRRDWCERLNRAGLGSPPR
;
A
#
# COMPACT_ATOMS: atom_id res chain seq x y z
N MET A 1 -0.84 20.75 24.53
CA MET A 1 0.58 20.77 24.07
C MET A 1 0.57 20.35 22.61
N SER A 2 1.18 21.12 21.70
CA SER A 2 1.23 20.76 20.27
C SER A 2 1.99 19.46 20.10
N VAL A 3 1.36 18.44 19.51
CA VAL A 3 2.01 17.18 19.15
C VAL A 3 3.13 17.50 18.15
N ARG A 4 4.36 17.04 18.42
CA ARG A 4 5.49 17.18 17.49
C ARG A 4 5.86 15.80 16.95
N LEU A 5 5.99 15.69 15.63
CA LEU A 5 6.53 14.50 14.99
C LEU A 5 8.03 14.39 15.25
N ARG A 6 8.51 13.18 15.53
CA ARG A 6 9.96 12.89 15.66
C ARG A 6 10.55 12.49 14.30
N SER A 7 10.29 13.28 13.26
CA SER A 7 10.79 13.07 11.91
C SER A 7 11.73 14.20 11.50
N ARG A 8 12.81 13.88 10.77
CA ARG A 8 13.75 14.92 10.26
C ARG A 8 13.07 15.87 9.30
N LEU A 9 12.23 15.36 8.40
CA LEU A 9 11.41 16.17 7.50
C LEU A 9 10.46 17.09 8.27
N ALA A 10 9.84 16.61 9.35
CA ALA A 10 8.98 17.44 10.18
C ALA A 10 9.73 18.61 10.82
N GLN A 11 10.93 18.35 11.37
CA GLN A 11 11.77 19.39 11.96
C GLN A 11 12.20 20.43 10.92
N ARG A 12 12.56 19.98 9.71
CA ARG A 12 12.89 20.87 8.59
C ARG A 12 11.70 21.76 8.22
N LEU A 13 10.52 21.17 8.01
CA LEU A 13 9.30 21.91 7.67
C LEU A 13 8.90 22.91 8.77
N ASP A 14 8.98 22.53 10.03
CA ASP A 14 8.69 23.44 11.15
C ASP A 14 9.67 24.63 11.18
N GLY A 15 10.95 24.38 10.94
CA GLY A 15 11.98 25.42 10.81
C GLY A 15 11.72 26.36 9.63
N GLU A 16 11.38 25.81 8.48
CA GLU A 16 11.05 26.60 7.28
C GLU A 16 9.78 27.43 7.47
N ILE A 17 8.71 26.86 8.05
CA ILE A 17 7.48 27.58 8.39
C ILE A 17 7.77 28.77 9.31
N ALA A 18 8.60 28.56 10.34
CA ALA A 18 9.01 29.62 11.25
C ALA A 18 9.82 30.71 10.52
N ALA A 19 10.76 30.32 9.65
CA ALA A 19 11.59 31.25 8.89
C ALA A 19 10.78 32.14 7.92
N VAL A 20 9.66 31.63 7.39
CA VAL A 20 8.80 32.39 6.47
C VAL A 20 7.51 32.90 7.11
N ALA A 21 7.44 32.96 8.45
CA ALA A 21 6.23 33.37 9.17
C ALA A 21 5.71 34.76 8.74
N ALA A 22 6.62 35.68 8.39
CA ALA A 22 6.29 37.01 7.86
C ALA A 22 5.82 37.01 6.39
N MET A 23 5.82 35.85 5.72
CA MET A 23 5.34 35.65 4.35
C MET A 23 4.14 34.70 4.35
N PRO A 24 2.94 35.18 4.72
CA PRO A 24 1.80 34.31 4.98
C PRO A 24 1.47 33.33 3.84
N PRO A 25 1.54 33.70 2.54
CA PRO A 25 1.28 32.75 1.46
C PRO A 25 2.26 31.58 1.40
N ARG A 26 3.55 31.84 1.63
CA ARG A 26 4.60 30.81 1.61
C ARG A 26 4.48 29.88 2.81
N ALA A 27 4.18 30.44 3.99
CA ALA A 27 3.90 29.66 5.19
C ALA A 27 2.71 28.70 4.98
N ALA A 28 1.64 29.14 4.30
CA ALA A 28 0.47 28.31 4.04
C ALA A 28 0.78 27.07 3.17
N VAL A 29 1.66 27.21 2.19
CA VAL A 29 2.09 26.09 1.34
C VAL A 29 2.89 25.07 2.16
N LEU A 30 3.84 25.52 2.97
CA LEU A 30 4.63 24.64 3.84
C LEU A 30 3.77 23.95 4.91
N GLN A 31 2.75 24.64 5.43
CA GLN A 31 1.76 24.07 6.33
C GLN A 31 0.95 22.96 5.64
N ALA A 32 0.56 23.12 4.38
CA ALA A 32 -0.09 22.05 3.62
C ALA A 32 0.82 20.82 3.44
N GLN A 33 2.12 21.04 3.19
CA GLN A 33 3.11 19.97 3.12
C GLN A 33 3.29 19.24 4.46
N ARG A 34 3.29 19.99 5.57
CA ARG A 34 3.32 19.41 6.92
C ARG A 34 2.06 18.59 7.22
N ALA A 35 0.88 19.07 6.84
CA ALA A 35 -0.35 18.30 6.98
C ALA A 35 -0.29 16.98 6.19
N ILE A 36 0.31 16.97 4.98
CA ILE A 36 0.57 15.72 4.24
C ILE A 36 1.49 14.78 5.02
N LEU A 37 2.52 15.31 5.68
CA LEU A 37 3.40 14.49 6.52
C LEU A 37 2.65 13.92 7.74
N TRP A 38 1.77 14.70 8.38
CA TRP A 38 0.93 14.21 9.48
C TRP A 38 0.03 13.05 9.04
N LEU A 39 -0.63 13.15 7.88
CA LEU A 39 -1.44 12.05 7.34
C LEU A 39 -0.63 10.76 7.21
N ARG A 40 0.63 10.86 6.80
CA ARG A 40 1.50 9.69 6.59
C ARG A 40 1.98 9.05 7.88
N HIS A 41 1.93 9.78 8.99
CA HIS A 41 2.13 9.29 10.35
C HIS A 41 0.81 8.90 11.04
N GLY A 42 -0.32 8.85 10.31
CA GLY A 42 -1.63 8.53 10.90
C GLY A 42 -2.16 9.60 11.86
N ARG A 43 -1.67 10.84 11.76
CA ARG A 43 -2.12 11.99 12.56
C ARG A 43 -3.26 12.72 11.85
N ASP A 44 -4.34 11.99 11.63
CA ASP A 44 -5.49 12.44 10.82
C ASP A 44 -6.19 13.66 11.41
N ALA A 45 -6.29 13.72 12.74
CA ALA A 45 -6.95 14.82 13.44
C ALA A 45 -6.16 16.13 13.26
N GLU A 46 -4.85 16.10 13.49
CA GLU A 46 -3.96 17.25 13.34
C GLU A 46 -3.88 17.71 11.88
N ALA A 47 -3.79 16.77 10.94
CA ALA A 47 -3.84 17.07 9.52
C ALA A 47 -5.15 17.75 9.13
N ARG A 48 -6.30 17.24 9.59
CA ARG A 48 -7.61 17.81 9.29
C ARG A 48 -7.74 19.23 9.84
N GLU A 49 -7.36 19.46 11.08
CA GLU A 49 -7.41 20.79 11.70
C GLU A 49 -6.56 21.82 10.92
N GLU A 50 -5.37 21.45 10.48
CA GLU A 50 -4.53 22.34 9.67
C GLU A 50 -5.11 22.57 8.27
N LEU A 51 -5.61 21.54 7.60
CA LEU A 51 -6.22 21.67 6.28
C LEU A 51 -7.49 22.52 6.30
N ASP A 52 -8.33 22.40 7.32
CA ASP A 52 -9.55 23.21 7.48
C ASP A 52 -9.21 24.70 7.62
N ARG A 53 -8.19 25.03 8.42
CA ARG A 53 -7.70 26.41 8.55
C ARG A 53 -7.14 26.96 7.24
N LEU A 54 -6.37 26.16 6.52
CA LEU A 54 -5.82 26.56 5.21
C LEU A 54 -6.91 26.72 4.15
N HIS A 55 -7.97 25.91 4.21
CA HIS A 55 -9.11 26.02 3.31
C HIS A 55 -9.90 27.31 3.55
N ALA A 56 -10.22 27.62 4.82
CA ALA A 56 -10.87 28.88 5.20
C ALA A 56 -10.08 30.09 4.70
N ARG A 57 -8.75 30.01 4.78
CA ARG A 57 -7.86 31.05 4.27
C ARG A 57 -7.86 31.15 2.73
N ALA A 58 -7.86 30.02 2.02
CA ALA A 58 -7.89 29.99 0.56
C ALA A 58 -9.17 30.60 -0.02
N LEU A 59 -10.29 30.55 0.72
CA LEU A 59 -11.54 31.21 0.34
C LEU A 59 -11.42 32.75 0.35
N VAL A 60 -10.65 33.30 1.28
CA VAL A 60 -10.43 34.75 1.40
C VAL A 60 -9.30 35.24 0.47
N HIS A 61 -8.25 34.43 0.31
CA HIS A 61 -7.07 34.77 -0.47
C HIS A 61 -6.70 33.64 -1.45
N PRO A 62 -7.42 33.53 -2.59
CA PRO A 62 -7.22 32.43 -3.52
C PRO A 62 -5.84 32.49 -4.17
N ARG A 63 -5.11 31.37 -4.10
CA ARG A 63 -3.82 31.18 -4.76
C ARG A 63 -3.75 29.78 -5.36
N VAL A 64 -3.41 29.70 -6.64
CA VAL A 64 -3.39 28.43 -7.38
C VAL A 64 -2.41 27.42 -6.75
N GLU A 65 -1.25 27.87 -6.28
CA GLU A 65 -0.26 27.02 -5.61
C GLU A 65 -0.80 26.39 -4.33
N LEU A 66 -1.41 27.18 -3.45
CA LEU A 66 -2.01 26.66 -2.22
C LEU A 66 -3.17 25.71 -2.55
N ALA A 67 -4.02 26.06 -3.53
CA ALA A 67 -5.13 25.20 -3.94
C ALA A 67 -4.65 23.86 -4.50
N ALA A 68 -3.56 23.84 -5.28
CA ALA A 68 -2.95 22.61 -5.78
C ALA A 68 -2.45 21.72 -4.64
N TRP A 69 -1.76 22.28 -3.65
CA TRP A 69 -1.32 21.56 -2.45
C TRP A 69 -2.48 21.05 -1.59
N LEU A 70 -3.53 21.85 -1.42
CA LEU A 70 -4.73 21.43 -0.71
C LEU A 70 -5.43 20.25 -1.38
N HIS A 71 -5.53 20.24 -2.72
CA HIS A 71 -6.08 19.10 -3.44
C HIS A 71 -5.23 17.83 -3.27
N LEU A 72 -3.90 17.96 -3.29
CA LEU A 72 -3.02 16.83 -3.01
C LEU A 72 -3.27 16.30 -1.59
N ALA A 73 -3.26 17.19 -0.59
CA ALA A 73 -3.47 16.81 0.81
C ALA A 73 -4.83 16.16 1.06
N GLN A 74 -5.90 16.67 0.46
CA GLN A 74 -7.23 16.07 0.54
C GLN A 74 -7.29 14.71 -0.16
N GLY A 75 -6.59 14.56 -1.29
CA GLY A 75 -6.45 13.28 -1.97
C GLY A 75 -5.76 12.24 -1.10
N LEU A 76 -4.70 12.64 -0.39
CA LEU A 76 -3.96 11.76 0.53
C LEU A 76 -4.74 11.47 1.81
N MET A 77 -5.50 12.44 2.34
CA MET A 77 -6.39 12.21 3.47
C MET A 77 -7.44 11.15 3.13
N ALA A 78 -8.00 11.21 1.91
CA ALA A 78 -8.92 10.20 1.42
C ALA A 78 -8.23 8.84 1.13
N TYR A 79 -6.94 8.83 0.81
CA TYR A 79 -6.17 7.60 0.57
C TYR A 79 -5.79 6.86 1.87
N PHE A 80 -5.47 7.61 2.93
CA PHE A 80 -5.07 7.05 4.22
C PHE A 80 -6.22 6.81 5.19
N GLY A 81 -7.28 7.60 5.14
CA GLY A 81 -8.35 7.53 6.14
C GLY A 81 -9.14 6.22 6.12
N ALA A 82 -9.42 5.68 7.32
CA ALA A 82 -10.23 4.48 7.55
C ALA A 82 -11.72 4.64 7.14
N PHE A 83 -12.17 5.86 6.86
CA PHE A 83 -13.50 6.16 6.34
C PHE A 83 -13.50 6.17 4.81
N SER A 84 -13.54 4.98 4.22
CA SER A 84 -13.97 4.74 2.84
C SER A 84 -15.45 5.11 2.59
N GLY A 85 -16.17 5.56 3.62
CA GLY A 85 -17.54 6.09 3.56
C GLY A 85 -17.71 7.37 2.73
N PHE A 86 -16.62 8.01 2.28
CA PHE A 86 -16.67 8.90 1.11
C PHE A 86 -16.17 8.13 -0.10
N GLY A 87 -17.10 7.40 -0.73
CA GLY A 87 -16.87 6.73 -2.00
C GLY A 87 -16.22 7.66 -3.01
N GLY A 88 -15.08 7.23 -3.55
CA GLY A 88 -14.47 7.83 -4.74
C GLY A 88 -13.73 9.15 -4.52
N GLY A 89 -12.52 9.22 -5.10
CA GLY A 89 -11.94 10.49 -5.47
C GLY A 89 -10.65 10.88 -4.75
N ALA A 90 -9.97 9.97 -4.05
CA ALA A 90 -8.55 10.18 -3.70
C ALA A 90 -7.76 10.46 -5.00
N ARG A 91 -7.84 9.54 -5.97
CA ARG A 91 -7.24 9.65 -7.31
C ARG A 91 -7.67 10.93 -8.04
N GLU A 92 -8.96 11.26 -8.01
CA GLU A 92 -9.51 12.46 -8.65
C GLU A 92 -8.95 13.76 -8.04
N ARG A 93 -8.84 13.83 -6.70
CA ARG A 93 -8.26 15.00 -6.03
C ARG A 93 -6.76 15.15 -6.33
N VAL A 94 -6.02 14.05 -6.38
CA VAL A 94 -4.60 14.10 -6.80
C VAL A 94 -4.47 14.49 -8.28
N ARG A 95 -5.36 14.02 -9.17
CA ARG A 95 -5.41 14.47 -10.56
C ARG A 95 -5.68 15.98 -10.68
N ARG A 96 -6.59 16.53 -9.87
CA ARG A 96 -6.83 17.98 -9.80
C ARG A 96 -5.59 18.73 -9.34
N ALA A 97 -4.90 18.24 -8.31
CA ALA A 97 -3.63 18.82 -7.86
C ALA A 97 -2.60 18.85 -9.00
N ARG A 98 -2.46 17.75 -9.74
CA ARG A 98 -1.57 17.64 -10.91
C ARG A 98 -1.92 18.66 -12.00
N VAL A 99 -3.19 18.79 -12.37
CA VAL A 99 -3.65 19.74 -13.40
C VAL A 99 -3.37 21.18 -12.97
N MET A 100 -3.66 21.53 -11.72
CA MET A 100 -3.38 22.87 -11.20
C MET A 100 -1.89 23.16 -11.09
N ALA A 101 -1.08 22.18 -10.69
CA ALA A 101 0.36 22.29 -10.67
C ALA A 101 0.93 22.54 -12.07
N ALA A 102 0.42 21.84 -13.09
CA ALA A 102 0.80 22.05 -14.48
C ALA A 102 0.41 23.47 -14.96
N ALA A 103 -0.82 23.91 -14.69
CA ALA A 103 -1.29 25.24 -15.06
C ALA A 103 -0.50 26.38 -14.39
N ALA A 104 -0.01 26.15 -13.16
CA ALA A 104 0.78 27.11 -12.41
C ALA A 104 2.31 26.99 -12.61
N GLY A 105 2.79 26.06 -13.45
CA GLY A 105 4.22 25.84 -13.64
C GLY A 105 4.95 25.26 -12.42
N LEU A 106 4.23 24.58 -11.52
CA LEU A 106 4.76 24.00 -10.28
C LEU A 106 5.32 22.58 -10.55
N THR A 107 6.45 22.52 -11.24
CA THR A 107 7.06 21.25 -11.68
C THR A 107 7.27 20.23 -10.55
N PRO A 108 7.84 20.59 -9.38
CA PRO A 108 8.01 19.65 -8.26
C PRO A 108 6.69 19.05 -7.77
N LEU A 109 5.64 19.88 -7.65
CA LEU A 109 4.32 19.41 -7.21
C LEU A 109 3.67 18.52 -8.27
N ARG A 110 3.87 18.80 -9.56
CA ARG A 110 3.41 17.95 -10.65
C ARG A 110 4.07 16.57 -10.57
N ALA A 111 5.40 16.52 -10.43
CA ALA A 111 6.15 15.28 -10.28
C ALA A 111 5.69 14.48 -9.06
N LEU A 112 5.46 15.15 -7.93
CA LEU A 112 4.97 14.52 -6.71
C LEU A 112 3.54 13.96 -6.89
N ALA A 113 2.64 14.70 -7.55
CA ALA A 113 1.28 14.24 -7.82
C ALA A 113 1.28 13.02 -8.77
N ASP A 114 2.11 13.04 -9.81
CA ASP A 114 2.30 11.89 -10.71
C ASP A 114 2.88 10.68 -9.95
N ALA A 115 3.85 10.87 -9.05
CA ALA A 115 4.39 9.78 -8.23
C ALA A 115 3.35 9.15 -7.29
N TRP A 116 2.45 9.96 -6.71
CA TRP A 116 1.34 9.45 -5.92
C TRP A 116 0.29 8.72 -6.77
N LEU A 117 0.00 9.22 -7.97
CA LEU A 117 -0.90 8.53 -8.89
C LEU A 117 -0.32 7.18 -9.31
N ALA A 118 0.99 7.11 -9.61
CA ALA A 118 1.67 5.85 -9.90
C ALA A 118 1.50 4.84 -8.75
N GLN A 119 1.68 5.26 -7.49
CA GLN A 119 1.45 4.40 -6.33
C GLN A 119 -0.01 3.95 -6.21
N MET A 120 -0.98 4.85 -6.40
CA MET A 120 -2.41 4.51 -6.37
C MET A 120 -2.79 3.54 -7.49
N ASP A 121 -2.17 3.68 -8.66
CA ASP A 121 -2.40 2.85 -9.82
C ASP A 121 -1.82 1.44 -9.62
N PHE A 122 -0.64 1.34 -8.99
CA PHE A 122 -0.10 0.06 -8.54
C PHE A 122 -1.07 -0.63 -7.56
N VAL A 123 -1.54 0.06 -6.52
CA VAL A 123 -2.49 -0.48 -5.54
C VAL A 123 -3.81 -0.89 -6.20
N GLY A 124 -4.24 -0.14 -7.22
CA GLY A 124 -5.44 -0.44 -8.01
C GLY A 124 -5.25 -1.50 -9.10
N ARG A 125 -4.05 -2.08 -9.25
CA ARG A 125 -3.65 -2.98 -10.35
C ARG A 125 -3.86 -2.39 -11.76
N ASP A 126 -3.79 -1.07 -11.89
CA ASP A 126 -3.91 -0.33 -13.15
C ASP A 126 -2.51 -0.10 -13.75
N ILE A 127 -2.02 -1.08 -14.53
CA ILE A 127 -0.69 -1.03 -15.15
C ILE A 127 -0.56 0.09 -16.20
N ASP A 128 -1.65 0.43 -16.90
CA ASP A 128 -1.69 1.54 -17.86
C ASP A 128 -1.48 2.88 -17.16
N GLY A 129 -2.23 3.10 -16.08
CA GLY A 129 -2.08 4.27 -15.23
C GLY A 129 -0.69 4.33 -14.57
N LEU A 130 -0.21 3.21 -14.02
CA LEU A 130 1.10 3.11 -13.39
C LEU A 130 2.21 3.57 -14.35
N ILE A 131 2.28 3.01 -15.55
CA ILE A 131 3.30 3.35 -16.55
C ILE A 131 3.20 4.83 -16.92
N THR A 132 1.99 5.30 -17.22
CA THR A 132 1.74 6.68 -17.64
C THR A 132 2.23 7.69 -16.60
N HIS A 133 1.83 7.49 -15.34
CA HIS A 133 2.19 8.42 -14.27
C HIS A 133 3.64 8.25 -13.81
N ALA A 134 4.20 7.04 -13.85
CA ALA A 134 5.61 6.83 -13.53
C ALA A 134 6.53 7.54 -14.54
N GLN A 135 6.26 7.41 -15.84
CA GLN A 135 7.01 8.13 -16.87
C GLN A 135 6.86 9.65 -16.73
N ALA A 136 5.65 10.13 -16.46
CA ALA A 136 5.40 11.56 -16.25
C ALA A 136 6.14 12.11 -15.03
N ALA A 137 6.16 11.36 -13.92
CA ALA A 137 6.91 11.71 -12.71
C ALA A 137 8.41 11.78 -13.03
N LEU A 138 8.99 10.70 -13.57
CA LEU A 138 10.42 10.62 -13.90
C LEU A 138 10.87 11.72 -14.85
N ALA A 139 10.06 12.05 -15.86
CA ALA A 139 10.36 13.12 -16.81
C ALA A 139 10.31 14.53 -16.20
N ALA A 140 9.60 14.70 -15.08
CA ALA A 140 9.46 15.98 -14.39
C ALA A 140 10.41 16.16 -13.20
N LEU A 141 11.08 15.09 -12.75
CA LEU A 141 11.96 15.12 -11.57
C LEU A 141 13.10 16.13 -11.74
N GLN A 142 13.30 16.94 -10.71
CA GLN A 142 14.50 17.71 -10.47
C GLN A 142 15.43 16.96 -9.48
N PRO A 143 16.74 17.29 -9.41
CA PRO A 143 17.69 16.60 -8.54
C PRO A 143 17.28 16.55 -7.06
N ASP A 144 16.62 17.60 -6.57
CA ASP A 144 16.22 17.75 -5.17
C ASP A 144 14.78 17.25 -4.89
N ASP A 145 14.08 16.71 -5.89
CA ASP A 145 12.70 16.20 -5.76
C ASP A 145 12.67 14.81 -5.10
N HIS A 146 13.39 14.63 -3.99
CA HIS A 146 13.54 13.33 -3.34
C HIS A 146 12.20 12.72 -2.92
N GLY A 147 11.27 13.54 -2.44
CA GLY A 147 9.90 13.12 -2.13
C GLY A 147 9.16 12.46 -3.30
N ALA A 148 9.28 13.00 -4.52
CA ALA A 148 8.65 12.40 -5.70
C ALA A 148 9.42 11.17 -6.19
N ALA A 149 10.76 11.26 -6.21
CA ALA A 149 11.65 10.22 -6.67
C ALA A 149 11.46 8.91 -5.89
N TYR A 150 11.49 8.94 -4.55
CA TYR A 150 11.34 7.69 -3.79
C TYR A 150 9.97 7.06 -3.98
N ARG A 151 8.90 7.86 -4.15
CA ARG A 151 7.52 7.34 -4.30
C ARG A 151 7.34 6.60 -5.61
N VAL A 152 7.77 7.21 -6.72
CA VAL A 152 7.69 6.54 -8.03
C VAL A 152 8.60 5.31 -8.05
N ALA A 153 9.77 5.38 -7.40
CA ALA A 153 10.67 4.26 -7.25
C ALA A 153 10.04 3.09 -6.49
N THR A 154 9.36 3.36 -5.37
CA THR A 154 8.64 2.35 -4.60
C THR A 154 7.56 1.69 -5.43
N ALA A 155 6.74 2.47 -6.15
CA ALA A 155 5.67 1.93 -7.01
C ALA A 155 6.23 1.01 -8.11
N LEU A 156 7.32 1.41 -8.77
CA LEU A 156 7.97 0.60 -9.80
C LEU A 156 8.66 -0.64 -9.23
N ALA A 157 9.32 -0.52 -8.07
CA ALA A 157 9.93 -1.65 -7.40
C ALA A 157 8.88 -2.71 -7.00
N SER A 158 7.76 -2.27 -6.43
CA SER A 158 6.67 -3.17 -6.05
C SER A 158 5.99 -3.79 -7.27
N ALA A 159 5.81 -3.04 -8.36
CA ALA A 159 5.29 -3.58 -9.62
C ALA A 159 6.23 -4.65 -10.23
N TRP A 160 7.54 -4.42 -10.21
CA TRP A 160 8.52 -5.41 -10.66
C TRP A 160 8.54 -6.65 -9.79
N SER A 161 8.52 -6.51 -8.45
CA SER A 161 8.44 -7.66 -7.54
C SER A 161 7.16 -8.46 -7.73
N LEU A 162 6.01 -7.79 -7.87
CA LEU A 162 4.75 -8.45 -8.18
C LEU A 162 4.83 -9.25 -9.48
N ALA A 163 5.43 -8.67 -10.51
CA ALA A 163 5.60 -9.30 -11.81
C ALA A 163 6.66 -10.43 -11.82
N GLY A 164 7.36 -10.68 -10.70
CA GLY A 164 8.43 -11.67 -10.57
C GLY A 164 9.81 -11.20 -11.06
N GLY A 165 9.94 -9.92 -11.44
CA GLY A 165 11.16 -9.32 -11.97
C GLY A 165 12.11 -8.77 -10.89
N GLU A 166 12.55 -9.62 -9.96
CA GLU A 166 13.36 -9.20 -8.80
C GLU A 166 14.68 -8.50 -9.17
N ALA A 167 15.30 -8.90 -10.28
CA ALA A 167 16.51 -8.25 -10.79
C ALA A 167 16.28 -6.77 -11.14
N ALA A 168 15.08 -6.43 -11.63
CA ALA A 168 14.69 -5.05 -11.92
C ALA A 168 14.14 -4.35 -10.66
N ALA A 169 13.46 -5.06 -9.76
CA ALA A 169 12.92 -4.50 -8.53
C ALA A 169 14.02 -3.98 -7.58
N SER A 170 15.12 -4.75 -7.42
CA SER A 170 16.22 -4.44 -6.50
C SER A 170 16.84 -3.04 -6.68
N PRO A 171 17.27 -2.63 -7.90
CA PRO A 171 17.82 -1.29 -8.11
C PRO A 171 16.79 -0.18 -7.86
N TRP A 172 15.51 -0.40 -8.18
CA TRP A 172 14.45 0.56 -7.84
C TRP A 172 14.25 0.72 -6.33
N TYR A 173 14.24 -0.37 -5.56
CA TYR A 173 14.21 -0.30 -4.10
C TYR A 173 15.44 0.41 -3.52
N ALA A 174 16.62 0.19 -4.10
CA ALA A 174 17.85 0.87 -3.67
C ALA A 174 17.77 2.38 -3.91
N TRP A 175 17.29 2.78 -5.10
CA TRP A 175 17.09 4.17 -5.46
C TRP A 175 16.03 4.84 -4.58
N ALA A 176 14.92 4.15 -4.30
CA ALA A 176 13.90 4.61 -3.36
C ALA A 176 14.48 4.88 -1.97
N ARG A 177 15.29 3.96 -1.43
CA ARG A 177 15.94 4.14 -0.12
C ARG A 177 16.85 5.36 -0.09
N GLN A 178 17.67 5.56 -1.13
CA GLN A 178 18.57 6.72 -1.22
C GLN A 178 17.80 8.04 -1.15
N HIS A 179 16.74 8.18 -1.96
CA HIS A 179 15.93 9.39 -1.96
C HIS A 179 15.11 9.56 -0.67
N ALA A 180 14.58 8.49 -0.08
CA ALA A 180 13.87 8.58 1.21
C ALA A 180 14.80 9.05 2.34
N ILE A 181 16.07 8.59 2.36
CA ILE A 181 17.10 9.06 3.31
C ILE A 181 17.41 10.54 3.08
N ALA A 182 17.61 10.95 1.82
CA ALA A 182 17.93 12.34 1.46
C ALA A 182 16.79 13.30 1.80
N GLU A 183 15.53 12.89 1.61
CA GLU A 183 14.36 13.66 2.02
C GLU A 183 14.25 13.81 3.55
N GLY A 184 14.80 12.85 4.32
CA GLY A 184 14.63 12.77 5.77
C GLY A 184 13.22 12.31 6.18
N ASP A 185 12.57 11.57 5.29
CA ASP A 185 11.16 11.19 5.39
C ASP A 185 10.99 9.81 6.02
N ASP A 186 11.03 9.77 7.35
CA ASP A 186 11.06 8.51 8.10
C ASP A 186 9.78 7.67 7.93
N ALA A 187 8.60 8.29 7.81
CA ALA A 187 7.36 7.58 7.43
C ALA A 187 7.42 7.03 5.99
N GLY A 188 8.14 7.71 5.10
CA GLY A 188 8.34 7.27 3.71
C GLY A 188 9.23 6.03 3.65
N MET A 189 10.28 6.03 4.46
CA MET A 189 11.14 4.87 4.67
C MET A 189 10.35 3.69 5.26
N ALA A 190 9.54 3.91 6.29
CA ALA A 190 8.72 2.85 6.89
C ALA A 190 7.78 2.21 5.85
N ALA A 191 7.07 3.04 5.06
CA ALA A 191 6.19 2.57 3.99
C ALA A 191 6.94 1.80 2.89
N LEU A 192 8.15 2.24 2.52
CA LEU A 192 9.01 1.55 1.56
C LEU A 192 9.43 0.17 2.07
N LEU A 193 9.88 0.06 3.33
CA LEU A 193 10.27 -1.21 3.94
C LEU A 193 9.07 -2.15 4.08
N TYR A 194 7.91 -1.62 4.45
CA TYR A 194 6.65 -2.36 4.48
C TYR A 194 6.32 -2.93 3.10
N ASN A 195 6.28 -2.10 2.04
CA ASN A 195 5.94 -2.56 0.69
C ASN A 195 6.92 -3.64 0.18
N GLN A 196 8.22 -3.46 0.43
CA GLN A 196 9.22 -4.46 0.06
C GLN A 196 8.97 -5.80 0.79
N THR A 197 8.65 -5.73 2.08
CA THR A 197 8.36 -6.91 2.90
C THR A 197 7.05 -7.57 2.50
N GLN A 198 6.03 -6.78 2.16
CA GLN A 198 4.75 -7.24 1.65
C GLN A 198 4.92 -8.06 0.37
N MET A 199 5.65 -7.53 -0.62
CA MET A 199 5.90 -8.26 -1.87
C MET A 199 6.65 -9.58 -1.64
N ARG A 200 7.61 -9.58 -0.72
CA ARG A 200 8.33 -10.81 -0.36
C ARG A 200 7.42 -11.83 0.31
N ALA A 201 6.57 -11.39 1.25
CA ALA A 201 5.64 -12.27 1.94
C ALA A 201 4.58 -12.85 0.99
N LEU A 202 4.09 -12.04 0.04
CA LEU A 202 3.20 -12.48 -1.02
C LEU A 202 3.82 -13.63 -1.82
N ARG A 203 5.08 -13.47 -2.25
CA ARG A 203 5.82 -14.52 -2.97
C ARG A 203 5.92 -15.82 -2.17
N ILE A 204 6.23 -15.73 -0.88
CA ILE A 204 6.34 -16.90 0.01
C ILE A 204 5.00 -17.60 0.16
N ARG A 205 3.95 -16.82 0.41
CA ARG A 205 2.57 -17.34 0.52
C ARG A 205 2.16 -18.05 -0.77
N HIS A 206 2.46 -17.48 -1.93
CA HIS A 206 2.15 -18.10 -3.21
C HIS A 206 2.90 -19.41 -3.43
N ALA A 207 4.22 -19.43 -3.18
CA ALA A 207 5.01 -20.65 -3.26
C ALA A 207 4.44 -21.75 -2.34
N ALA A 208 4.11 -21.40 -1.09
CA ALA A 208 3.52 -22.33 -0.14
C ALA A 208 2.15 -22.87 -0.59
N LEU A 209 1.29 -22.02 -1.16
CA LEU A 209 -0.03 -22.41 -1.66
C LEU A 209 0.03 -23.20 -2.97
N ALA A 210 1.05 -22.98 -3.79
CA ALA A 210 1.33 -23.76 -4.99
C ALA A 210 2.05 -25.10 -4.69
N GLY A 211 2.41 -25.37 -3.42
CA GLY A 211 3.12 -26.59 -3.03
C GLY A 211 4.62 -26.59 -3.36
N GLU A 212 5.20 -25.41 -3.62
CA GLU A 212 6.63 -25.23 -3.84
C GLU A 212 7.40 -25.21 -2.50
N PRO A 213 8.67 -25.65 -2.47
CA PRO A 213 9.49 -25.56 -1.26
C PRO A 213 9.63 -24.11 -0.80
N GLY A 214 9.14 -23.81 0.41
CA GLY A 214 9.11 -22.45 0.95
C GLY A 214 10.49 -21.83 1.19
N GLU A 215 10.57 -20.50 1.10
CA GLU A 215 11.75 -19.76 1.59
C GLU A 215 11.86 -19.83 3.13
N ALA A 216 13.09 -19.76 3.62
CA ALA A 216 13.47 -19.93 5.02
C ALA A 216 12.87 -18.89 6.00
N PRO A 217 12.83 -19.17 7.33
CA PRO A 217 12.17 -18.38 8.38
C PRO A 217 12.63 -16.92 8.57
N ALA A 218 13.72 -16.50 7.92
CA ALA A 218 14.33 -15.17 8.09
C ALA A 218 13.42 -13.98 7.69
N VAL A 219 12.28 -14.24 7.04
CA VAL A 219 11.33 -13.20 6.62
C VAL A 219 10.49 -12.67 7.79
N LEU A 220 10.19 -13.50 8.79
CA LEU A 220 9.48 -13.02 10.00
C LEU A 220 10.29 -11.98 10.76
N LEU A 221 11.61 -12.16 10.86
CA LEU A 221 12.52 -11.16 11.43
C LEU A 221 12.48 -9.83 10.65
N GLY A 222 12.28 -9.89 9.33
CA GLY A 222 12.08 -8.71 8.50
C GLY A 222 10.79 -7.96 8.84
N VAL A 223 9.68 -8.69 8.99
CA VAL A 223 8.38 -8.10 9.40
C VAL A 223 8.44 -7.47 10.78
N GLU A 224 9.07 -8.16 11.74
CA GLU A 224 9.27 -7.63 13.10
C GLU A 224 10.15 -6.37 13.08
N SER A 225 11.20 -6.35 12.26
CA SER A 225 12.04 -5.17 12.07
C SER A 225 11.27 -3.99 11.47
N VAL A 226 10.32 -4.23 10.56
CA VAL A 226 9.47 -3.16 10.00
C VAL A 226 8.55 -2.59 11.08
N GLY A 227 7.89 -3.46 11.87
CA GLY A 227 7.03 -3.02 12.97
C GLY A 227 7.79 -2.18 14.00
N HIS A 228 8.95 -2.65 14.45
CA HIS A 228 9.79 -1.91 15.39
C HIS A 228 10.30 -0.58 14.82
N PHE A 229 10.64 -0.55 13.53
CA PHE A 229 11.04 0.70 12.87
C PHE A 229 9.87 1.69 12.81
N ASP A 230 8.67 1.22 12.47
CA ASP A 230 7.47 2.05 12.41
C ASP A 230 7.16 2.70 13.76
N ASP A 231 7.19 1.92 14.84
CA ASP A 231 7.02 2.40 16.21
C ASP A 231 8.09 3.43 16.59
N ALA A 232 9.35 3.17 16.24
CA ALA A 232 10.47 4.04 16.55
C ALA A 232 10.36 5.42 15.88
N VAL A 233 9.78 5.50 14.68
CA VAL A 233 9.61 6.76 13.93
C VAL A 233 8.28 7.48 14.22
N GLY A 234 7.49 6.98 15.18
CA GLY A 234 6.25 7.60 15.65
C GLY A 234 4.97 7.08 14.99
N GLY A 235 5.07 5.92 14.32
CA GLY A 235 3.98 5.22 13.63
C GLY A 235 3.75 5.73 12.20
N SER A 236 3.24 4.84 11.36
CA SER A 236 2.73 5.14 10.02
C SER A 236 1.21 5.11 9.97
N ALA A 237 0.66 5.67 8.89
CA ALA A 237 -0.78 5.66 8.62
C ALA A 237 -1.41 4.26 8.52
N ARG A 238 -0.60 3.20 8.37
CA ARG A 238 -1.07 1.83 8.12
C ARG A 238 -0.32 0.79 8.97
N GLY A 239 0.02 1.15 10.21
CA GLY A 239 0.68 0.23 11.15
C GLY A 239 -0.14 -1.03 11.45
N ASP A 240 -1.46 -0.98 11.25
CA ASP A 240 -2.41 -2.08 11.37
C ASP A 240 -2.21 -3.21 10.35
N LEU A 241 -1.53 -2.94 9.23
CA LEU A 241 -1.30 -3.95 8.19
C LEU A 241 -0.13 -4.90 8.50
N THR A 242 0.83 -4.49 9.32
CA THR A 242 2.01 -5.32 9.67
C THR A 242 1.60 -6.59 10.42
N PRO A 243 0.70 -6.55 11.42
CA PRO A 243 0.13 -7.74 12.05
C PRO A 243 -0.50 -8.74 11.07
N LEU A 244 -1.26 -8.27 10.07
CA LEU A 244 -1.88 -9.16 9.08
C LEU A 244 -0.82 -9.90 8.26
N LEU A 245 0.22 -9.18 7.83
CA LEU A 245 1.33 -9.77 7.08
C LEU A 245 2.07 -10.86 7.89
N ARG A 246 2.29 -10.59 9.18
CA ARG A 246 2.88 -11.56 10.11
C ARG A 246 2.01 -12.82 10.20
N ALA A 247 0.70 -12.66 10.34
CA ALA A 247 -0.22 -13.79 10.45
C ALA A 247 -0.23 -14.68 9.19
N GLN A 248 -0.19 -14.07 8.01
CA GLN A 248 -0.09 -14.81 6.74
C GLN A 248 1.19 -15.66 6.66
N LEU A 249 2.32 -15.10 7.09
CA LEU A 249 3.60 -15.83 7.13
C LEU A 249 3.62 -16.94 8.17
N MET A 250 3.10 -16.69 9.38
CA MET A 250 2.92 -17.71 10.41
C MET A 250 2.04 -18.86 9.90
N THR A 251 0.96 -18.54 9.18
CA THR A 251 0.08 -19.54 8.55
C THR A 251 0.85 -20.38 7.52
N ALA A 252 1.72 -19.77 6.71
CA ALA A 252 2.55 -20.47 5.74
C ALA A 252 3.63 -21.36 6.40
N GLN A 253 4.08 -21.01 7.61
CA GLN A 253 5.10 -21.75 8.36
C GLN A 253 4.53 -22.86 9.26
N GLY A 254 3.21 -22.89 9.44
CA GLY A 254 2.53 -23.89 10.27
C GLY A 254 2.25 -23.46 11.70
N ASP A 255 2.53 -22.20 12.05
CA ASP A 255 2.27 -21.61 13.38
C ASP A 255 0.79 -21.19 13.52
N TYR A 256 -0.11 -22.15 13.32
CA TYR A 256 -1.55 -21.92 13.15
C TYR A 256 -2.23 -21.28 14.35
N ALA A 257 -1.82 -21.63 15.57
CA ALA A 257 -2.43 -21.09 16.78
C ALA A 257 -2.15 -19.58 16.95
N GLU A 258 -0.89 -19.17 16.73
CA GLU A 258 -0.49 -17.76 16.81
C GLU A 258 -1.08 -16.96 15.64
N ALA A 259 -1.05 -17.51 14.43
CA ALA A 259 -1.69 -16.90 13.26
C ALA A 259 -3.19 -16.67 13.48
N ALA A 260 -3.92 -17.66 14.01
CA ALA A 260 -5.35 -17.53 14.28
C ALA A 260 -5.65 -16.44 15.30
N ALA A 261 -4.86 -16.34 16.38
CA ALA A 261 -5.04 -15.31 17.40
C ALA A 261 -4.84 -13.90 16.81
N LEU A 262 -3.82 -13.74 15.94
CA LEU A 262 -3.53 -12.46 15.30
C LEU A 262 -4.61 -12.08 14.28
N LEU A 263 -5.04 -13.02 13.42
CA LEU A 263 -6.12 -12.78 12.45
C LEU A 263 -7.43 -12.41 13.15
N GLN A 264 -7.82 -13.11 14.21
CA GLN A 264 -9.04 -12.80 14.97
C GLN A 264 -9.02 -11.40 15.57
N ALA A 265 -7.86 -10.97 16.09
CA ALA A 265 -7.73 -9.65 16.69
C ALA A 265 -7.81 -8.52 15.65
N GLN A 266 -7.29 -8.75 14.44
CA GLN A 266 -7.07 -7.69 13.45
C GLN A 266 -8.15 -7.60 12.37
N LEU A 267 -8.76 -8.74 11.98
CA LEU A 267 -9.71 -8.80 10.87
C LEU A 267 -10.92 -7.87 11.03
N PRO A 268 -11.59 -7.75 12.20
CA PRO A 268 -12.76 -6.88 12.33
C PRO A 268 -12.45 -5.42 11.99
N ALA A 269 -11.32 -4.90 12.48
CA ALA A 269 -10.89 -3.53 12.21
C ALA A 269 -10.44 -3.36 10.76
N ALA A 270 -9.69 -4.33 10.22
CA ALA A 270 -9.21 -4.33 8.85
C ALA A 270 -10.37 -4.33 7.82
N MET A 271 -11.39 -5.16 8.05
CA MET A 271 -12.58 -5.20 7.19
C MET A 271 -13.37 -3.89 7.27
N ALA A 272 -13.54 -3.33 8.48
CA ALA A 272 -14.19 -2.03 8.67
C ALA A 272 -13.42 -0.87 8.00
N ALA A 273 -12.09 -0.97 7.89
CA ALA A 273 -11.22 -0.01 7.22
C ALA A 273 -11.18 -0.16 5.68
N GLY A 274 -12.01 -1.04 5.10
CA GLY A 274 -12.14 -1.17 3.64
C GLY A 274 -11.15 -2.14 2.98
N LEU A 275 -10.53 -3.06 3.73
CA LEU A 275 -9.75 -4.17 3.17
C LEU A 275 -10.63 -5.33 2.66
N ALA A 276 -11.86 -5.05 2.21
CA ALA A 276 -12.75 -6.07 1.65
C ALA A 276 -12.07 -6.90 0.55
N ARG A 277 -11.23 -6.27 -0.28
CA ARG A 277 -10.44 -6.91 -1.34
C ARG A 277 -9.52 -8.05 -0.86
N LEU A 278 -9.05 -7.98 0.39
CA LEU A 278 -8.20 -8.99 1.03
C LEU A 278 -9.00 -9.87 2.01
N GLY A 279 -10.26 -9.51 2.30
CA GLY A 279 -11.08 -10.11 3.35
C GLY A 279 -11.25 -11.61 3.15
N GLY A 280 -11.69 -12.01 1.96
CA GLY A 280 -11.92 -13.43 1.65
C GLY A 280 -10.68 -14.31 1.87
N SER A 281 -9.51 -13.88 1.37
CA SER A 281 -8.28 -14.70 1.45
C SER A 281 -7.77 -14.81 2.89
N LEU A 282 -7.93 -13.76 3.70
CA LEU A 282 -7.57 -13.78 5.12
C LEU A 282 -8.57 -14.59 5.97
N LEU A 283 -9.87 -14.58 5.62
CA LEU A 283 -10.87 -15.45 6.25
C LEU A 283 -10.57 -16.92 5.96
N ALA A 284 -10.16 -17.26 4.74
CA ALA A 284 -9.73 -18.62 4.40
C ALA A 284 -8.44 -19.02 5.13
N ASP A 285 -7.47 -18.11 5.31
CA ASP A 285 -6.27 -18.38 6.14
C ASP A 285 -6.66 -18.64 7.61
N LEU A 286 -7.62 -17.89 8.17
CA LEU A 286 -8.13 -18.14 9.53
C LEU A 286 -8.88 -19.49 9.62
N ALA A 287 -9.69 -19.83 8.62
CA ALA A 287 -10.39 -21.11 8.55
C ALA A 287 -9.40 -22.28 8.53
N TRP A 288 -8.31 -22.15 7.78
CA TRP A 288 -7.22 -23.13 7.75
C TRP A 288 -6.50 -23.25 9.08
N CYS A 289 -6.24 -22.14 9.76
CA CYS A 289 -5.66 -22.21 11.10
C CYS A 289 -6.58 -23.01 12.05
N TRP A 290 -7.89 -22.73 12.05
CA TRP A 290 -8.86 -23.48 12.87
C TRP A 290 -8.97 -24.96 12.50
N ALA A 291 -8.90 -25.30 11.20
CA ALA A 291 -8.88 -26.70 10.77
C ALA A 291 -7.66 -27.46 11.29
N ASN A 292 -6.53 -26.77 11.49
CA ASN A 292 -5.30 -27.36 12.02
C ASN A 292 -5.20 -27.33 13.55
N THR A 293 -5.91 -26.44 14.24
CA THR A 293 -5.90 -26.35 15.72
C THR A 293 -7.05 -27.11 16.39
N GLY A 294 -7.84 -27.90 15.64
CA GLY A 294 -8.89 -28.75 16.19
C GLY A 294 -10.26 -28.10 16.33
N GLU A 295 -10.56 -27.07 15.51
CA GLU A 295 -11.83 -26.33 15.51
C GLU A 295 -12.62 -26.52 14.18
N PRO A 296 -12.95 -27.76 13.78
CA PRO A 296 -13.42 -28.08 12.42
C PRO A 296 -14.77 -27.44 12.05
N ALA A 297 -15.70 -27.34 13.01
CA ALA A 297 -17.01 -26.73 12.76
C ALA A 297 -16.90 -25.22 12.47
N ARG A 298 -16.02 -24.52 13.21
CA ARG A 298 -15.74 -23.10 13.00
C ARG A 298 -14.99 -22.88 11.69
N ALA A 299 -14.00 -23.74 11.40
CA ALA A 299 -13.27 -23.72 10.14
C ALA A 299 -14.21 -23.86 8.94
N ARG A 300 -15.13 -24.84 8.99
CA ARG A 300 -16.10 -25.07 7.92
C ARG A 300 -17.02 -23.87 7.69
N ALA A 301 -17.62 -23.34 8.75
CA ALA A 301 -18.52 -22.20 8.64
C ALA A 301 -17.83 -20.97 8.05
N LEU A 302 -16.58 -20.72 8.44
CA LEU A 302 -15.80 -19.59 7.93
C LEU A 302 -15.35 -19.81 6.48
N ALA A 303 -14.99 -21.04 6.11
CA ALA A 303 -14.67 -21.38 4.72
C ALA A 303 -15.87 -21.19 3.79
N ASP A 304 -17.07 -21.62 4.22
CA ASP A 304 -18.31 -21.40 3.47
C ASP A 304 -18.63 -19.91 3.32
N GLN A 305 -18.43 -19.11 4.37
CA GLN A 305 -18.56 -17.65 4.30
C GLN A 305 -17.59 -17.06 3.26
N ALA A 306 -16.30 -17.39 3.35
CA ALA A 306 -15.28 -16.88 2.44
C ALA A 306 -15.56 -17.29 0.97
N ALA A 307 -16.04 -18.51 0.75
CA ALA A 307 -16.43 -18.99 -0.58
C ALA A 307 -17.62 -18.22 -1.15
N LEU A 308 -18.61 -17.85 -0.32
CA LEU A 308 -19.75 -17.04 -0.73
C LEU A 308 -19.36 -15.59 -1.05
N GLU A 309 -18.48 -14.99 -0.25
CA GLU A 309 -18.02 -13.61 -0.46
C GLU A 309 -17.36 -13.43 -1.83
N VAL A 310 -16.55 -14.40 -2.29
CA VAL A 310 -15.94 -14.38 -3.63
C VAL A 310 -16.95 -14.40 -4.77
N LEU A 311 -18.08 -15.08 -4.57
CA LEU A 311 -19.14 -15.19 -5.57
C LEU A 311 -20.08 -13.97 -5.57
N ALA A 312 -20.24 -13.33 -4.41
CA ALA A 312 -21.11 -12.19 -4.21
C ALA A 312 -20.47 -10.86 -4.61
N GLU A 313 -19.15 -10.78 -4.56
CA GLU A 313 -18.41 -9.64 -5.10
C GLU A 313 -18.41 -9.70 -6.63
N ASP A 314 -18.94 -8.67 -7.28
CA ASP A 314 -18.64 -8.42 -8.69
C ASP A 314 -17.11 -8.47 -8.85
N GLN A 315 -16.64 -9.38 -9.72
CA GLN A 315 -15.24 -9.69 -10.06
C GLN A 315 -14.18 -8.55 -9.96
N PRO A 316 -14.46 -7.25 -10.21
CA PRO A 316 -13.48 -6.17 -10.06
C PRO A 316 -12.93 -5.84 -8.65
N SER A 317 -13.46 -6.35 -7.53
CA SER A 317 -12.95 -5.99 -6.18
C SER A 317 -11.79 -6.86 -5.70
N CYS A 318 -11.74 -8.15 -6.02
CA CYS A 318 -10.67 -9.03 -5.56
C CYS A 318 -9.53 -9.08 -6.59
N ASP A 319 -8.29 -8.90 -6.13
CA ASP A 319 -7.13 -9.08 -7.01
C ASP A 319 -6.96 -10.54 -7.42
N ILE A 320 -6.45 -10.77 -8.62
CA ILE A 320 -6.34 -12.12 -9.21
C ILE A 320 -5.45 -13.03 -8.35
N ASP A 321 -4.37 -12.49 -7.80
CA ASP A 321 -3.47 -13.20 -6.88
C ASP A 321 -4.17 -13.57 -5.56
N GLU A 322 -4.94 -12.65 -4.99
CA GLU A 322 -5.70 -12.90 -3.75
C GLU A 322 -6.84 -13.90 -3.97
N ARG A 323 -7.51 -13.86 -5.13
CA ARG A 323 -8.49 -14.88 -5.55
C ARG A 323 -7.86 -16.25 -5.69
N ALA A 324 -6.68 -16.33 -6.31
CA ALA A 324 -5.96 -17.59 -6.44
C ALA A 324 -5.53 -18.15 -5.08
N ALA A 325 -5.01 -17.29 -4.19
CA ALA A 325 -4.64 -17.66 -2.83
C ALA A 325 -5.84 -18.16 -2.01
N LEU A 326 -6.99 -17.49 -2.15
CA LEU A 326 -8.24 -17.84 -1.51
C LEU A 326 -8.75 -19.22 -1.92
N HIS A 327 -8.90 -19.48 -3.22
CA HIS A 327 -9.34 -20.79 -3.72
C HIS A 327 -8.36 -21.90 -3.31
N ALA A 328 -7.04 -21.65 -3.41
CA ALA A 328 -6.03 -22.62 -3.00
C ALA A 328 -6.16 -22.95 -1.50
N ARG A 329 -6.42 -21.94 -0.67
CA ARG A 329 -6.60 -22.14 0.76
C ARG A 329 -7.89 -22.86 1.09
N LEU A 330 -9.01 -22.53 0.44
CA LEU A 330 -10.29 -23.23 0.61
C LEU A 330 -10.15 -24.71 0.23
N ALA A 331 -9.45 -25.02 -0.85
CA ALA A 331 -9.17 -26.40 -1.25
C ALA A 331 -8.47 -27.18 -0.13
N GLN A 332 -7.46 -26.58 0.50
CA GLN A 332 -6.77 -27.18 1.65
C GLN A 332 -7.71 -27.38 2.85
N VAL A 333 -8.52 -26.38 3.19
CA VAL A 333 -9.49 -26.47 4.30
C VAL A 333 -10.46 -27.61 4.07
N TYR A 334 -11.13 -27.65 2.92
CA TYR A 334 -12.11 -28.69 2.62
C TYR A 334 -11.47 -30.09 2.56
N ALA A 335 -10.25 -30.22 2.01
CA ALA A 335 -9.53 -31.48 2.03
C ALA A 335 -9.22 -31.95 3.47
N ARG A 336 -8.83 -31.03 4.36
CA ARG A 336 -8.57 -31.32 5.78
C ARG A 336 -9.84 -31.72 6.54
N LEU A 337 -10.99 -31.25 6.09
CA LEU A 337 -12.30 -31.60 6.63
C LEU A 337 -12.93 -32.84 5.97
N HIS A 338 -12.21 -33.49 5.03
CA HIS A 338 -12.68 -34.66 4.27
C HIS A 338 -13.88 -34.37 3.36
N GLU A 339 -13.93 -33.17 2.78
CA GLU A 339 -14.97 -32.71 1.86
C GLU A 339 -14.45 -32.69 0.41
N ASP A 340 -14.10 -33.88 -0.08
CA ASP A 340 -13.33 -34.06 -1.32
C ASP A 340 -13.93 -33.37 -2.55
N GLY A 341 -15.27 -33.34 -2.66
CA GLY A 341 -15.95 -32.67 -3.78
C GLY A 341 -15.77 -31.15 -3.77
N LEU A 342 -15.86 -30.51 -2.60
CA LEU A 342 -15.62 -29.07 -2.47
C LEU A 342 -14.13 -28.76 -2.60
N ALA A 343 -13.27 -29.61 -2.05
CA ALA A 343 -11.83 -29.47 -2.17
C ALA A 343 -11.39 -29.49 -3.66
N ALA A 344 -11.90 -30.44 -4.44
CA ALA A 344 -11.61 -30.54 -5.87
C ALA A 344 -12.12 -29.32 -6.65
N ALA A 345 -13.35 -28.88 -6.41
CA ALA A 345 -13.90 -27.70 -7.08
C ALA A 345 -13.08 -26.42 -6.79
N GLN A 346 -12.65 -26.23 -5.54
CA GLN A 346 -11.80 -25.10 -5.17
C GLN A 346 -10.37 -25.24 -5.72
N ALA A 347 -9.83 -26.45 -5.82
CA ALA A 347 -8.53 -26.69 -6.45
C ALA A 347 -8.55 -26.35 -7.95
N ASP A 348 -9.61 -26.71 -8.67
CA ASP A 348 -9.79 -26.35 -10.09
C ASP A 348 -9.90 -24.83 -10.27
N ALA A 349 -10.68 -24.16 -9.40
CA ALA A 349 -10.79 -22.70 -9.39
C ALA A 349 -9.44 -22.03 -9.08
N ALA A 350 -8.67 -22.57 -8.13
CA ALA A 350 -7.33 -22.09 -7.81
C ALA A 350 -6.38 -22.22 -9.00
N ALA A 351 -6.38 -23.36 -9.69
CA ALA A 351 -5.54 -23.59 -10.85
C ALA A 351 -5.85 -22.60 -11.98
N ALA A 352 -7.13 -22.32 -12.25
CA ALA A 352 -7.54 -21.32 -13.22
C ALA A 352 -7.07 -19.90 -12.82
N ALA A 353 -7.26 -19.52 -11.56
CA ALA A 353 -6.85 -18.21 -11.07
C ALA A 353 -5.32 -18.03 -11.07
N TRP A 354 -4.55 -19.06 -10.72
CA TRP A 354 -3.08 -19.04 -10.81
C TRP A 354 -2.58 -18.88 -12.25
N ALA A 355 -3.24 -19.54 -13.21
CA ALA A 355 -2.90 -19.39 -14.62
C ALA A 355 -3.11 -17.94 -15.12
N GLU A 356 -4.20 -17.31 -14.66
CA GLU A 356 -4.52 -15.91 -14.96
C GLU A 356 -3.53 -14.93 -14.31
N ASP A 357 -3.22 -15.10 -13.02
CA ASP A 357 -2.20 -14.31 -12.31
C ASP A 357 -0.82 -14.45 -12.99
N ALA A 358 -0.42 -15.67 -13.36
CA ALA A 358 0.83 -15.88 -14.09
C ALA A 358 0.85 -15.18 -15.45
N ALA A 359 -0.28 -15.14 -16.16
CA ALA A 359 -0.40 -14.39 -17.42
C ALA A 359 -0.31 -12.87 -17.18
N GLN A 360 -0.99 -12.34 -16.16
CA GLN A 360 -0.94 -10.94 -15.80
C GLN A 360 0.48 -10.50 -15.41
N ARG A 361 1.21 -11.29 -14.62
CA ARG A 361 2.60 -10.99 -14.25
C ARG A 361 3.53 -10.91 -15.45
N ARG A 362 3.36 -11.82 -16.42
CA ARG A 362 4.11 -11.77 -17.69
C ARG A 362 3.79 -10.50 -18.48
N ASP A 363 2.51 -10.14 -18.59
CA ASP A 363 2.09 -8.90 -19.24
C ASP A 363 2.70 -7.66 -18.55
N TRP A 364 2.65 -7.60 -17.22
CA TRP A 364 3.27 -6.51 -16.46
C TRP A 364 4.77 -6.41 -16.72
N CYS A 365 5.50 -7.53 -16.67
CA CYS A 365 6.93 -7.57 -17.00
C CYS A 365 7.20 -7.03 -18.42
N GLU A 366 6.45 -7.50 -19.41
CA GLU A 366 6.64 -7.08 -20.81
C GLU A 366 6.35 -5.59 -20.98
N ARG A 367 5.27 -5.10 -20.39
CA ARG A 367 4.85 -3.71 -20.49
C ARG A 367 5.80 -2.75 -19.78
N LEU A 368 6.28 -3.09 -18.59
CA LEU A 368 7.29 -2.31 -17.87
C LEU A 368 8.61 -2.25 -18.64
N ASN A 369 9.03 -3.37 -19.25
CA ASN A 369 10.20 -3.40 -20.13
C ASN A 369 10.01 -2.51 -21.38
N ARG A 370 8.87 -2.64 -22.06
CA ARG A 370 8.54 -1.84 -23.25
C ARG A 370 8.50 -0.34 -22.95
N ALA A 371 8.08 0.03 -21.74
CA ALA A 371 8.05 1.40 -21.26
C ALA A 371 9.44 1.96 -20.86
N GLY A 372 10.50 1.14 -20.90
CA GLY A 372 11.85 1.54 -20.51
C GLY A 372 12.04 1.69 -19.00
N LEU A 373 11.20 1.05 -18.19
CA LEU A 373 11.18 1.19 -16.72
C LEU A 373 11.95 0.07 -15.99
N GLY A 374 12.86 -0.62 -16.69
CA GLY A 374 13.65 -1.74 -16.14
C GLY A 374 14.76 -1.32 -15.17
N SER A 375 15.14 -0.04 -15.14
CA SER A 375 16.16 0.49 -14.22
C SER A 375 15.88 1.95 -13.87
N PRO A 376 16.28 2.40 -12.66
CA PRO A 376 16.19 3.81 -12.30
C PRO A 376 17.06 4.71 -13.21
N PRO A 377 16.76 6.01 -13.28
CA PRO A 377 17.64 6.98 -13.92
C PRO A 377 19.04 6.94 -13.30
N ARG A 378 20.07 7.21 -14.13
CA ARG A 378 21.47 7.25 -13.68
C ARG A 378 21.82 8.55 -12.98
#